data_AF-A0A382HPV8-F1
#
_entry.id   AF-A0A382HPV8-F1
#
_cell.length_a   1.000
_cell.length_b   1.000
_cell.length_c   1.000
_cell.angle_alpha   90.00
_cell.angle_beta   90.00
_cell.angle_gamma   90.00
#
_symmetry.space_group_name_H-M   'P 1'
#
loop_
_entity.id
_entity.type
_entity.pdbx_description
1 polymer ?
#
loop_
_entity_poly.entity_id
_entity_poly.type
_entity_poly.pdbx_seq_one_letter_code
_entity_poly.pdbx_strand_id
1 'polypeptide(L)'
;RGGPAETSGLYLDLEETYPTALGVNKPPVAAGRGAGDRMYTIVPGHPEESIMDFRIRSTDPGIMMPELSRKLVHTEGVELIQAWIREMPDVK
;
A
#
# COMPACT_ATOMS: atom_id res chain seq x y z
N ARG A 1 9.60 11.95 0.97
CA ARG A 1 8.89 12.99 1.78
C ARG A 1 8.55 14.18 0.86
N GLY A 2 7.48 14.95 1.13
CA GLY A 2 7.05 16.06 0.27
C GLY A 2 6.29 15.68 -1.02
N GLY A 3 5.69 14.48 -1.07
CA GLY A 3 4.89 14.02 -2.21
C GLY A 3 3.39 13.92 -1.87
N PRO A 4 2.51 13.60 -2.84
CA PRO A 4 1.06 13.51 -2.63
C PRO A 4 0.64 12.55 -1.50
N ALA A 5 1.46 11.53 -1.22
CA ALA A 5 1.22 10.56 -0.16
C ALA A 5 1.79 10.94 1.22
N GLU A 6 2.36 12.14 1.40
CA GLU A 6 3.04 12.54 2.64
C GLU A 6 2.17 12.42 3.89
N THR A 7 0.91 12.82 3.81
CA THR A 7 -0.04 12.77 4.93
C THR A 7 -0.41 11.35 5.34
N SER A 8 -0.12 10.34 4.51
CA SER A 8 -0.29 8.94 4.88
C SER A 8 0.74 8.48 5.92
N GLY A 9 1.90 9.15 5.98
CA GLY A 9 3.05 8.72 6.78
C GLY A 9 3.53 7.30 6.43
N LEU A 10 3.32 6.88 5.17
CA LEU A 10 3.89 5.66 4.59
C LEU A 10 5.22 6.03 3.92
N TYR A 11 6.31 5.46 4.43
CA TYR A 11 7.66 5.69 3.94
C TYR A 11 8.28 4.35 3.56
N LEU A 12 8.58 4.16 2.28
CA LEU A 12 9.21 2.95 1.73
C LEU A 12 10.67 3.21 1.36
N ASP A 13 11.32 4.07 2.14
CA ASP A 13 12.74 4.38 1.98
C ASP A 13 13.58 3.19 2.47
N LEU A 14 14.74 2.94 1.85
CA LEU A 14 15.58 1.78 2.15
C LEU A 14 16.01 1.71 3.63
N GLU A 15 16.18 2.87 4.27
CA GLU A 15 16.63 3.00 5.66
C GLU A 15 15.47 2.99 6.67
N GLU A 16 14.21 2.96 6.21
CA GLU A 16 13.05 2.95 7.10
C GLU A 16 12.90 1.57 7.76
N THR A 17 12.86 1.56 9.08
CA THR A 17 12.82 0.33 9.90
C THR A 17 11.62 0.30 10.84
N TYR A 18 10.90 1.42 11.01
CA TYR A 18 9.72 1.45 11.86
C TYR A 18 8.52 0.79 11.15
N PRO A 19 7.95 -0.31 11.69
CA PRO A 19 6.88 -1.04 11.01
C PRO A 19 5.65 -0.18 10.70
N THR A 20 5.31 0.73 11.60
CA THR A 20 4.20 1.67 11.42
C THR A 20 4.47 2.68 10.29
N ALA A 21 5.72 3.12 10.11
CA ALA A 21 6.11 3.98 8.99
C ALA A 21 6.10 3.22 7.66
N LEU A 22 6.42 1.93 7.67
CA LEU A 22 6.26 1.02 6.53
C LEU A 22 4.78 0.68 6.25
N GLY A 23 3.85 1.06 7.12
CA GLY A 23 2.42 0.81 6.96
C GLY A 23 1.94 -0.55 7.49
N VAL A 24 2.80 -1.31 8.17
CA VAL A 24 2.45 -2.60 8.76
C VAL A 24 1.39 -2.43 9.85
N ASN A 25 0.23 -3.07 9.65
CA ASN A 25 -0.95 -2.99 10.52
C ASN A 25 -1.37 -1.56 10.86
N LYS A 26 -1.04 -0.60 9.99
CA LYS A 26 -1.36 0.81 10.19
C LYS A 26 -2.70 1.15 9.56
N PRO A 27 -3.69 1.62 10.36
CA PRO A 27 -4.96 2.09 9.81
C PRO A 27 -4.77 3.24 8.83
N PRO A 28 -5.62 3.36 7.79
CA PRO A 28 -5.54 4.47 6.86
C PRO A 28 -5.83 5.79 7.55
N VAL A 29 -4.99 6.80 7.30
CA VAL A 29 -5.22 8.17 7.79
C VAL A 29 -6.31 8.87 6.97
N ALA A 30 -6.28 8.72 5.65
CA ALA A 30 -7.19 9.42 4.73
C ALA A 30 -7.38 8.66 3.40
N ALA A 31 -7.70 7.36 3.45
CA ALA A 31 -7.86 6.56 2.23
C ALA A 31 -9.26 6.65 1.59
N GLY A 32 -10.32 6.91 2.37
CA GLY A 32 -11.70 6.99 1.85
C GLY A 32 -12.07 5.76 1.00
N ARG A 33 -12.60 5.98 -0.21
CA ARG A 33 -12.87 4.91 -1.21
C ARG A 33 -11.62 4.09 -1.56
N GLY A 34 -10.43 4.68 -1.44
CA GLY A 34 -9.15 4.01 -1.67
C GLY A 34 -8.82 2.92 -0.65
N ALA A 35 -9.56 2.81 0.47
CA ALA A 35 -9.42 1.68 1.39
C ALA A 35 -10.07 0.39 0.88
N GLY A 36 -11.13 0.48 0.05
CA GLY A 36 -11.84 -0.68 -0.48
C GLY A 36 -12.22 -1.71 0.59
N ASP A 37 -12.84 -1.26 1.68
CA ASP A 37 -13.27 -2.03 2.85
C ASP A 37 -12.14 -2.70 3.68
N ARG A 38 -10.87 -2.37 3.39
CA ARG A 38 -9.72 -2.89 4.14
C ARG A 38 -9.37 -2.00 5.33
N MET A 39 -8.87 -2.63 6.38
CA MET A 39 -8.59 -1.97 7.66
C MET A 39 -7.18 -1.38 7.75
N TYR A 40 -6.21 -1.93 7.01
CA TYR A 40 -4.79 -1.62 7.19
C TYR A 40 -4.04 -1.38 5.89
N THR A 41 -3.00 -0.54 5.96
CA THR A 41 -2.16 -0.18 4.82
C THR A 41 -1.45 -1.42 4.26
N ILE A 42 -0.81 -2.19 5.13
CA ILE A 42 -0.22 -3.50 4.86
C ILE A 42 -0.65 -4.46 5.97
N VAL A 43 -1.11 -5.64 5.59
CA VAL A 43 -1.33 -6.79 6.48
C VAL A 43 -0.25 -7.83 6.16
N PRO A 44 0.72 -8.07 7.05
CA PRO A 44 1.77 -9.06 6.84
C PRO A 44 1.21 -10.43 6.44
N GLY A 45 1.77 -11.06 5.42
CA GLY A 45 1.29 -12.35 4.92
C GLY A 45 0.04 -12.28 4.03
N HIS A 46 -0.73 -11.19 4.08
CA HIS A 46 -2.05 -11.06 3.46
C HIS A 46 -2.13 -9.86 2.50
N PRO A 47 -1.50 -9.93 1.32
CA PRO A 47 -1.53 -8.84 0.35
C PRO A 47 -2.95 -8.47 -0.08
N GLU A 48 -3.85 -9.44 -0.23
CA GLU A 48 -5.24 -9.22 -0.63
C GLU A 48 -6.04 -8.39 0.38
N GLU A 49 -5.66 -8.41 1.66
CA GLU A 49 -6.26 -7.61 2.74
C GLU A 49 -5.60 -6.23 2.90
N SER A 50 -4.51 -5.98 2.16
CA SER A 50 -3.72 -4.75 2.26
C SER A 50 -4.27 -3.64 1.34
N ILE A 51 -4.46 -2.43 1.89
CA ILE A 51 -4.89 -1.26 1.11
C ILE A 51 -3.87 -0.96 -0.01
N MET A 52 -2.57 -1.15 0.24
CA MET A 52 -1.52 -0.91 -0.75
C MET A 52 -1.76 -1.73 -2.04
N ASP A 53 -1.92 -3.05 -1.92
CA ASP A 53 -2.17 -3.96 -3.05
C ASP A 53 -3.44 -3.53 -3.82
N PHE A 54 -4.52 -3.24 -3.09
CA PHE A 54 -5.77 -2.81 -3.70
C PHE A 54 -5.61 -1.56 -4.57
N ARG A 55 -4.83 -0.58 -4.10
CA ARG A 55 -4.64 0.69 -4.82
C ARG A 55 -3.74 0.53 -6.04
N ILE A 56 -2.68 -0.29 -5.99
CA ILE A 56 -1.77 -0.48 -7.14
C ILE A 56 -2.36 -1.34 -8.25
N ARG A 57 -3.39 -2.14 -7.95
CA ARG A 57 -4.14 -2.92 -8.94
C ARG A 57 -5.31 -2.17 -9.57
N SER A 58 -5.67 -1.00 -9.03
CA SER A 58 -6.82 -0.24 -9.51
C SER A 58 -6.42 0.74 -10.62
N THR A 59 -7.33 0.93 -11.57
CA THR A 59 -7.28 2.01 -12.55
C THR A 59 -8.36 3.08 -12.31
N ASP A 60 -9.20 2.91 -11.28
CA ASP A 60 -10.16 3.94 -10.86
C ASP A 60 -9.37 5.12 -10.28
N PRO A 61 -9.47 6.33 -10.85
CA PRO A 61 -8.68 7.46 -10.39
C PRO A 61 -8.98 7.95 -8.96
N GLY A 62 -10.10 7.56 -8.38
CA GLY A 62 -10.43 7.83 -6.97
C GLY A 62 -9.86 6.79 -6.00
N ILE A 63 -9.20 5.74 -6.50
CA ILE A 63 -8.65 4.62 -5.72
C ILE A 63 -7.16 4.46 -5.99
N MET A 64 -6.76 4.51 -7.26
CA MET A 64 -5.45 4.09 -7.72
C MET A 64 -4.30 4.86 -7.07
N MET A 65 -3.20 4.16 -6.83
CA MET A 65 -1.89 4.73 -6.54
C MET A 65 -0.80 3.92 -7.25
N PRO A 66 0.33 4.52 -7.65
CA PRO A 66 0.54 5.97 -7.68
C PRO A 66 -0.40 6.66 -8.68
N GLU A 67 -0.58 7.97 -8.58
CA GLU A 67 -1.45 8.74 -9.49
C GLU A 67 -0.89 8.89 -10.93
N LEU A 68 0.16 8.12 -11.24
CA LEU A 68 0.87 8.14 -12.51
C LEU A 68 0.20 7.18 -13.51
N SER A 69 0.03 7.63 -14.75
CA SER A 69 -0.51 6.83 -15.88
C SER A 69 -1.81 6.07 -15.57
N ARG A 70 -2.94 6.77 -15.68
CA ARG A 70 -4.32 6.32 -15.38
C ARG A 70 -4.89 5.22 -16.29
N LYS A 71 -4.05 4.45 -17.00
CA LYS A 71 -4.51 3.53 -18.07
C LYS A 71 -3.94 2.12 -18.00
N LEU A 72 -2.92 1.85 -17.18
CA LEU A 72 -2.26 0.55 -17.15
C LEU A 72 -1.85 0.17 -15.72
N VAL A 73 -2.14 -1.07 -15.35
CA VAL A 73 -1.58 -1.68 -14.14
C VAL A 73 -0.23 -2.28 -14.46
N HIS A 74 0.79 -1.97 -13.67
CA HIS A 74 2.12 -2.53 -13.82
C HIS A 74 2.18 -3.93 -13.17
N THR A 75 1.83 -4.97 -13.93
CA THR A 75 1.65 -6.34 -13.42
C THR A 75 2.87 -6.87 -12.66
N GLU A 76 4.07 -6.75 -13.22
CA GLU A 76 5.30 -7.23 -12.56
C GLU A 76 5.55 -6.52 -11.21
N GLY A 77 5.21 -5.24 -11.13
CA GLY A 77 5.34 -4.45 -9.89
C GLY A 77 4.30 -4.85 -8.85
N VAL A 78 3.07 -5.14 -9.29
CA VAL A 78 2.04 -5.69 -8.41
C VAL A 78 2.49 -7.03 -7.84
N GLU A 79 2.97 -7.95 -8.69
CA GLU A 79 3.45 -9.26 -8.28
C GLU A 79 4.61 -9.16 -7.28
N LEU A 80 5.56 -8.24 -7.53
CA LEU A 80 6.67 -7.96 -6.61
C LEU A 80 6.18 -7.49 -5.23
N ILE A 81 5.26 -6.53 -5.19
CA ILE A 81 4.71 -6.01 -3.93
C ILE A 81 3.90 -7.08 -3.20
N GLN A 82 3.13 -7.90 -3.93
CA GLN A 82 2.40 -9.01 -3.33
C GLN A 82 3.33 -10.06 -2.72
N ALA A 83 4.43 -10.40 -3.40
CA ALA A 83 5.43 -11.31 -2.88
C ALA A 83 6.07 -10.73 -1.61
N TRP A 84 6.49 -9.47 -1.64
CA TRP A 84 7.07 -8.78 -0.50
C TRP A 84 6.15 -8.77 0.73
N ILE A 85 4.87 -8.43 0.56
CA ILE A 85 3.89 -8.44 1.68
C ILE A 85 3.68 -9.87 2.20
N ARG A 86 3.59 -10.86 1.30
CA ARG A 86 3.39 -12.27 1.65
C ARG A 86 4.55 -12.85 2.45
N GLU A 87 5.78 -12.40 2.19
CA GLU A 87 7.00 -12.84 2.88
C GLU A 87 7.26 -12.11 4.21
N MET A 88 6.44 -11.10 4.55
CA MET A 88 6.60 -10.41 5.83
C MET A 88 6.36 -11.36 7.01
N PRO A 89 7.17 -11.24 8.09
CA PRO A 89 6.93 -12.00 9.30
C PRO A 89 5.58 -11.60 9.91
N ASP A 90 4.86 -12.58 10.43
CA ASP A 90 3.64 -12.33 11.20
C ASP A 90 3.99 -11.48 12.44
N VAL A 91 3.45 -10.26 12.48
CA VAL A 91 3.63 -9.34 13.60
C VAL A 91 2.42 -9.52 14.52
N LYS A 92 2.54 -10.46 15.47
CA LYS A 92 1.57 -10.68 16.55
C LYS A 92 1.49 -9.51 17.51
#